data_AF-C1C211-F1
#
_entry.id   AF-C1C211-F1
#
_cell.length_a   1.000
_cell.length_b   1.000
_cell.length_c   1.000
_cell.angle_alpha   90.00
_cell.angle_beta   90.00
_cell.angle_gamma   90.00
#
_symmetry.space_group_name_H-M   'P 1'
#
loop_
_entity.id
_entity.type
_entity.pdbx_description
1 polymer ?
#
loop_
_entity_poly.entity_id
_entity_poly.type
_entity_poly.pdbx_seq_one_letter_code
_entity_poly.pdbx_strand_id
1 'polypeptide(L)' 'MASSKDVVIDLNVGGSLFSTSRSTLTSIPDTFFSALLSDRIASARDKNGAIFIDRDPDLFKIILNYLR' A
#
# COMPACT_ATOMS: atom_id res chain seq x y z
N MET A 1 20.67 -14.51 8.38
CA MET A 1 19.44 -13.76 8.71
C MET A 1 18.34 -14.27 7.81
N ALA A 2 17.32 -14.92 8.35
CA ALA A 2 16.22 -15.43 7.53
C ALA A 2 15.54 -14.24 6.84
N SER A 3 15.54 -14.24 5.50
CA SER A 3 14.76 -13.30 4.71
C SER A 3 13.30 -13.49 5.13
N SER A 4 12.76 -12.56 5.92
CA SER A 4 11.33 -12.52 6.18
C SER A 4 10.66 -12.47 4.82
N LYS A 5 9.78 -13.44 4.52
CA LYS A 5 8.96 -13.37 3.32
C LYS A 5 8.31 -11.99 3.29
N ASP A 6 8.57 -11.26 2.20
CA ASP A 6 8.02 -9.93 2.03
C ASP A 6 6.49 -10.05 1.99
N VAL A 7 5.82 -9.31 2.87
CA VAL A 7 4.38 -9.46 3.09
C VAL A 7 3.65 -8.77 1.95
N VAL A 8 2.74 -9.49 1.29
CA VAL A 8 1.84 -8.91 0.30
C VAL A 8 0.78 -8.07 1.01
N ILE A 9 0.56 -6.86 0.50
CA ILE A 9 -0.42 -5.90 0.97
C ILE A 9 -1.42 -5.66 -0.15
N ASP A 10 -2.70 -5.84 0.17
CA ASP A 10 -3.81 -5.51 -0.71
C ASP A 10 -4.36 -4.12 -0.40
N LEU A 11 -4.51 -3.33 -1.46
CA LEU A 11 -4.99 -1.95 -1.43
C LEU A 11 -6.24 -1.84 -2.32
N ASN A 12 -7.24 -1.13 -1.83
CA ASN A 12 -8.38 -0.70 -2.61
C ASN A 12 -8.27 0.82 -2.82
N VAL A 13 -7.92 1.26 -4.02
CA VAL A 13 -7.71 2.66 -4.35
C VAL A 13 -8.85 3.14 -5.24
N GLY A 14 -9.72 4.01 -4.71
CA GLY A 14 -10.87 4.53 -5.45
C GLY A 14 -11.83 3.45 -5.99
N GLY A 15 -11.84 2.25 -5.38
CA GLY A 15 -12.62 1.09 -5.83
C GLY A 15 -11.82 0.07 -6.67
N SER A 16 -10.59 0.39 -7.08
CA SER A 16 -9.72 -0.52 -7.83
C SER A 16 -8.76 -1.28 -6.92
N LEU A 17 -8.61 -2.59 -7.14
CA LEU A 17 -7.75 -3.43 -6.32
C LEU A 17 -6.31 -3.48 -6.85
N PHE A 18 -5.35 -3.31 -5.94
CA PHE A 18 -3.93 -3.43 -6.19
C PHE A 18 -3.32 -4.36 -5.14
N SER A 19 -2.40 -5.22 -5.58
CA SER A 19 -1.57 -6.04 -4.69
C SER A 19 -0.10 -5.70 -4.93
N THR A 20 0.64 -5.49 -3.85
CA THR A 20 2.07 -5.20 -3.90
C THR A 20 2.74 -5.67 -2.61
N SER A 21 4.07 -5.64 -2.53
CA SER A 21 4.74 -6.00 -1.29
C SER A 21 4.91 -4.81 -0.35
N ARG A 22 5.10 -5.11 0.95
CA ARG A 22 5.44 -4.11 1.96
C ARG A 22 6.72 -3.36 1.56
N SER A 23 7.74 -4.07 1.07
CA SER A 23 9.00 -3.43 0.69
C SER A 23 8.83 -2.44 -0.46
N THR A 24 7.97 -2.70 -1.45
CA THR A 24 7.65 -1.72 -2.52
C THR A 24 7.06 -0.45 -1.92
N LEU A 25 6.06 -0.56 -1.05
CA LEU A 25 5.42 0.62 -0.46
C LEU A 25 6.34 1.41 0.48
N THR A 26 7.36 0.75 1.03
CA THR A 26 8.34 1.37 1.93
C THR A 26 9.73 1.52 1.29
N SER A 27 9.83 1.46 -0.05
CA SER A 27 11.11 1.59 -0.75
C SER A 27 11.74 2.97 -0.56
N ILE A 28 10.88 3.97 -0.33
CA ILE A 28 11.26 5.33 0.09
C ILE A 28 10.81 5.53 1.55
N PRO A 29 11.71 5.92 2.46
CA PRO A 29 11.38 6.15 3.86
C PRO A 29 10.54 7.43 4.04
N ASP A 30 9.86 7.52 5.20
CA ASP A 30 9.13 8.71 5.66
C ASP A 30 8.08 9.25 4.68
N THR A 31 7.43 8.34 3.95
CA THR A 31 6.33 8.68 3.04
C THR A 31 4.97 8.43 3.67
N PHE A 32 3.92 8.83 2.95
CA PHE A 32 2.53 8.45 3.26
C PHE A 32 2.39 6.95 3.54
N PHE A 33 3.03 6.09 2.74
CA PHE A 33 2.94 4.64 2.90
C PHE A 33 3.66 4.12 4.15
N SER A 34 4.76 4.75 4.56
CA SER A 34 5.43 4.43 5.82
C SER A 34 4.51 4.71 7.01
N ALA A 35 3.78 5.82 6.98
CA ALA A 35 2.80 6.15 8.01
C ALA A 35 1.56 5.24 7.95
N LEU A 36 1.06 4.95 6.76
CA LEU A 36 -0.07 4.05 6.51
C LEU A 36 0.18 2.64 7.07
N LEU A 37 1.38 2.10 6.86
CA LEU A 37 1.77 0.73 7.25
C LEU A 37 2.34 0.61 8.67
N SER A 38 2.46 1.71 9.40
CA SER A 38 2.93 1.70 10.80
C SER A 38 1.77 1.71 11.81
N ASP A 39 0.53 1.54 11.33
CA ASP A 39 -0.72 1.67 12.09
C ASP A 39 -0.87 3.02 12.84
N ARG A 40 -0.01 4.01 12.52
CA ARG A 40 -0.07 5.37 13.07
C ARG A 40 -1.25 6.15 12.50
N ILE A 41 -1.73 5.76 11.32
CA ILE A 41 -2.89 6.34 10.66
C ILE A 41 -4.00 5.28 10.66
N ALA A 42 -5.14 5.63 11.26
CA ALA A 42 -6.34 4.81 11.14
C ALA A 42 -6.70 4.68 9.66
N SER A 43 -6.62 3.46 9.14
CA SER A 43 -6.86 3.19 7.73
C SER A 43 -8.18 2.46 7.59
N ALA A 44 -9.09 3.02 6.80
CA ALA A 44 -10.31 2.31 6.42
C ALA A 44 -9.94 1.03 5.67
N ARG A 45 -10.75 -0.01 5.82
CA ARG A 45 -10.62 -1.25 5.07
C ARG A 45 -11.93 -1.55 4.36
N ASP A 46 -11.84 -2.13 3.17
CA ASP A 46 -13.03 -2.59 2.46
C ASP A 46 -13.58 -3.90 3.05
N LYS A 47 -14.68 -4.41 2.46
CA LYS A 47 -15.33 -5.66 2.89
C LYS A 47 -14.42 -6.90 2.82
N ASN A 48 -13.32 -6.84 2.06
CA ASN A 48 -12.37 -7.93 1.89
C ASN A 48 -11.11 -7.74 2.76
N GLY A 49 -11.04 -6.64 3.53
CA GLY A 49 -9.90 -6.32 4.40
C GLY A 49 -8.77 -5.56 3.73
N ALA A 50 -8.90 -5.19 2.45
CA ALA A 50 -7.90 -4.38 1.74
C ALA A 50 -7.88 -2.95 2.28
N ILE A 51 -6.71 -2.33 2.38
CA ILE A 51 -6.57 -0.95 2.87
C ILE A 51 -7.20 0.00 1.84
N PHE A 52 -8.19 0.78 2.25
CA PHE A 52 -8.88 1.70 1.38
C PHE A 52 -8.16 3.06 1.30
N ILE A 53 -7.94 3.53 0.07
CA ILE A 53 -7.33 4.82 -0.24
C ILE A 53 -8.30 5.57 -1.17
N ASP A 54 -8.84 6.68 -0.69
CA ASP A 54 -9.80 7.51 -1.42
C ASP A 54 -9.10 8.44 -2.44
N ARG A 55 -8.50 7.84 -3.47
CA ARG A 55 -7.75 8.51 -4.53
C ARG A 55 -7.99 7.87 -5.90
N ASP A 56 -7.62 8.60 -6.95
CA ASP A 56 -7.71 8.13 -8.33
C ASP A 56 -6.78 6.92 -8.57
N PRO A 57 -7.33 5.78 -9.02
CA PRO A 57 -6.54 4.56 -9.26
C PRO A 57 -5.54 4.68 -10.43
N ASP A 58 -5.81 5.50 -11.45
CA ASP A 58 -4.93 5.63 -12.61
C ASP A 58 -3.66 6.39 -12.26
N LEU A 59 -3.78 7.45 -11.44
CA LEU A 59 -2.63 8.16 -10.89
C LEU A 59 -1.86 7.28 -9.90
N PHE A 60 -2.58 6.52 -9.07
CA PHE A 60 -1.95 5.60 -8.13
C PHE A 60 -1.10 4.53 -8.82
N LYS A 61 -1.55 4.01 -9.96
CA LYS A 61 -0.78 3.03 -10.76
C LYS A 61 0.59 3.57 -11.16
N ILE A 62 0.69 4.86 -11.52
CA ILE A 62 1.96 5.50 -11.87
C ILE A 62 2.86 5.55 -10.65
N ILE A 63 2.33 5.96 -9.50
CA ILE A 63 3.08 6.02 -8.22
C ILE A 63 3.57 4.62 -7.83
N LEU A 64 2.70 3.62 -7.89
CA LEU A 64 3.06 2.25 -7.55
C LEU A 64 4.16 1.69 -8.46
N ASN A 65 4.11 2.01 -9.76
CA ASN A 65 5.16 1.62 -10.70
C ASN A 65 6.48 2.36 -10.46
N TYR A 66 6.45 3.61 -10.00
CA TYR A 66 7.65 4.34 -9.61
C TYR A 66 8.34 3.76 -8.37
N LEU A 67 7.57 3.18 -7.45
CA LEU A 67 8.08 2.60 -6.19
C LEU A 67 8.65 1.18 -6.33
N ARG A 68 8.39 0.51 -7.47
CA ARG A 68 8.85 -0.86 -7.78
C ARG A 68 10.24 -0.84 -8.37
#